data_AF-D6U2N1-F1
#
_entry.id   AF-D6U2N1-F1
#
_cell.length_a   1.000
_cell.length_b   1.000
_cell.length_c   1.000
_cell.angle_alpha   90.00
_cell.angle_beta   90.00
_cell.angle_gamma   90.00
#
_symmetry.space_group_name_H-M   'P 1'
#
loop_
_entity.id
_entity.type
_entity.pdbx_description
1 polymer ?
#
loop_
_entity_poly.entity_id
_entity_poly.type
_entity_poly.pdbx_seq_one_letter_code
_entity_poly.pdbx_strand_id
1 'polypeptide(L)'
;MHGGFGAGASEKGWQQNLVGVLCYKNLRERLKEVMDRKQSCLPEVEEHASDAIPAKAQGIKDTDAHQLAEPQAALASEKHYRASSPYPNQRSEGMRYDEFQQQVRRDKRVARYQDVHALLEQGFSQRAIARKLKLARATVRKFGQAEEYPEMHHPKRGERRSLLDPYKLYILQRWQQGCTNGAQLYDEINVRGFTGSAALLRMFLSELRKKHQEAGSALALTLDASRQTIKIPPSLPPKPRITCRMSATRASWLFVSQAGTLDEKQKQHVAQIRAGHPDLERAYQLSQDFVMMLAERRGADLDAWLTQAEHSGLPEFKKMANGIRLDYAAVKAAFSSEWSNGQVEAQVNCLKLQKRLVFGRANFDLLRLRVLCRV
;
A
#
# COMPACT_ATOMS: atom_id res chain seq x y z
N MET A 1 6.64 4.23 47.34
CA MET A 1 7.13 3.04 46.62
C MET A 1 5.90 2.20 46.32
N HIS A 2 5.24 2.45 45.18
CA HIS A 2 5.40 1.70 43.90
C HIS A 2 5.13 0.22 44.11
N GLY A 3 4.21 -0.45 43.43
CA GLY A 3 3.28 -0.20 42.32
C GLY A 3 2.49 -1.51 42.17
N GLY A 4 1.57 -1.75 41.26
CA GLY A 4 0.94 -0.99 40.20
C GLY A 4 -0.30 -1.80 39.81
N PHE A 5 -1.32 -1.14 39.30
CA PHE A 5 -2.46 -1.80 38.67
C PHE A 5 -2.61 -1.22 37.28
N GLY A 6 -2.51 -2.12 36.30
CA GLY A 6 -2.73 -1.84 34.89
C GLY A 6 -4.20 -1.56 34.61
N ALA A 7 -4.42 -0.69 33.63
CA ALA A 7 -5.68 -0.58 32.92
C ALA A 7 -5.33 -0.66 31.43
N GLY A 8 -5.77 -1.74 30.79
CA GLY A 8 -5.61 -1.97 29.36
C GLY A 8 -6.36 -0.92 28.54
N ALA A 9 -5.62 -0.20 27.71
CA ALA A 9 -6.18 0.74 26.74
C ALA A 9 -6.63 0.00 25.46
N SER A 10 -7.88 -0.44 25.51
CA SER A 10 -8.85 -0.63 24.42
C SER A 10 -8.37 -0.48 22.96
N GLU A 11 -8.26 -1.62 22.27
CA GLU A 11 -8.43 -1.75 20.81
C GLU A 11 -9.87 -1.38 20.38
N LYS A 12 -10.19 -0.09 20.21
CA LYS A 12 -11.34 0.36 19.40
C LYS A 12 -11.00 1.68 18.70
N GLY A 13 -10.44 1.56 17.50
CA GLY A 13 -10.06 2.68 16.65
C GLY A 13 -11.25 3.56 16.24
N TRP A 14 -11.13 4.84 16.59
CA TRP A 14 -11.64 6.01 15.86
C TRP A 14 -13.16 6.08 15.60
N GLN A 15 -13.97 6.19 16.66
CA GLN A 15 -15.21 6.97 16.57
C GLN A 15 -14.90 8.43 16.90
N GLN A 16 -14.31 9.16 15.95
CA GLN A 16 -14.11 10.60 16.12
C GLN A 16 -15.42 11.35 15.89
N ASN A 17 -15.77 12.22 16.83
CA ASN A 17 -16.78 13.25 16.61
C ASN A 17 -16.37 14.11 15.39
N LEU A 18 -17.34 14.51 14.56
CA LEU A 18 -17.13 15.33 13.36
C LEU A 18 -16.31 16.59 13.65
N VAL A 19 -16.57 17.21 14.80
CA VAL A 19 -15.84 18.40 15.25
C VAL A 19 -14.36 18.08 15.46
N GLY A 20 -14.02 16.91 15.99
CA GLY A 20 -12.63 16.43 16.09
C GLY A 20 -11.98 16.31 14.71
N VAL A 21 -12.66 15.69 13.74
CA VAL A 21 -12.17 15.58 12.34
C VAL A 21 -11.95 16.96 11.71
N LEU A 22 -12.86 17.91 11.95
CA LEU A 22 -12.75 19.29 11.49
C LEU A 22 -11.57 20.01 12.16
N CYS A 23 -11.35 19.80 13.46
CA CYS A 23 -10.19 20.32 14.18
C CYS A 23 -8.87 19.77 13.61
N TYR A 24 -8.79 18.46 13.30
CA TYR A 24 -7.63 17.88 12.63
C TYR A 24 -7.40 18.46 11.23
N LYS A 25 -8.47 18.64 10.45
CA LYS A 25 -8.40 19.24 9.12
C LYS A 25 -7.91 20.68 9.18
N ASN A 26 -8.44 21.48 10.11
CA ASN A 26 -8.03 22.85 10.30
C ASN A 26 -6.55 22.92 10.74
N LEU A 27 -6.14 22.12 11.73
CA LEU A 27 -4.74 22.01 12.15
C LEU A 27 -3.81 21.69 10.96
N ARG A 28 -4.19 20.71 10.14
CA ARG A 28 -3.40 20.32 8.96
C ARG A 28 -3.32 21.45 7.93
N GLU A 29 -4.40 22.19 7.70
CA GLU A 29 -4.40 23.36 6.82
C GLU A 29 -3.45 24.45 7.33
N ARG A 30 -3.48 24.76 8.64
CA ARG A 30 -2.56 25.74 9.24
C ARG A 30 -1.11 25.29 9.16
N LEU A 31 -0.83 24.01 9.43
CA LEU A 31 0.50 23.44 9.24
C LEU A 31 0.95 23.53 7.79
N LYS A 32 0.06 23.26 6.83
CA LYS A 32 0.39 23.41 5.41
C LYS A 32 0.78 24.85 5.08
N GLU A 33 0.06 25.85 5.59
CA GLU A 33 0.42 27.27 5.40
C GLU A 33 1.81 27.60 5.99
N VAL A 34 2.13 27.09 7.19
CA VAL A 34 3.48 27.26 7.79
C VAL A 34 4.55 26.64 6.89
N MET A 35 4.28 25.46 6.35
CA MET A 35 5.21 24.71 5.47
C MET A 35 5.36 25.39 4.11
N ASP A 36 4.29 25.94 3.53
CA ASP A 36 4.34 26.71 2.28
C ASP A 36 5.18 27.98 2.47
N ARG A 37 5.03 28.68 3.60
CA ARG A 37 5.85 29.85 3.96
C ARG A 37 7.33 29.51 4.16
N LYS A 38 7.64 28.28 4.60
CA LYS A 38 9.00 27.80 4.89
C LYS A 38 9.43 26.67 3.94
N GLN A 39 8.92 26.68 2.70
CA GLN A 39 9.16 25.61 1.73
C GLN A 39 10.67 25.42 1.44
N SER A 40 11.48 26.45 1.64
CA SER A 40 12.95 26.38 1.50
C SER A 40 13.66 25.51 2.52
N CYS A 41 13.05 25.27 3.68
CA CYS A 41 13.61 24.49 4.78
C CYS A 41 13.16 23.01 4.73
N LEU A 42 12.33 22.63 3.76
CA LEU A 42 11.86 21.26 3.62
C LEU A 42 12.92 20.37 2.96
N PRO A 43 13.05 19.10 3.41
CA PRO A 43 14.02 18.19 2.84
C PRO A 43 13.71 17.91 1.37
N GLU A 44 14.79 17.71 0.60
CA GLU A 44 14.71 17.16 -0.74
C GLU A 44 14.48 15.66 -0.65
N VAL A 45 13.39 15.19 -1.25
CA VAL A 45 12.98 13.79 -1.21
C VAL A 45 12.88 13.29 -2.65
N GLU A 46 13.30 12.05 -2.86
CA GLU A 46 13.05 11.35 -4.12
C GLU A 46 11.53 11.09 -4.22
N GLU A 47 10.83 11.84 -5.08
CA GLU A 47 9.42 11.57 -5.35
C GLU A 47 9.29 10.28 -6.18
N HIS A 48 8.98 9.17 -5.52
CA HIS A 48 8.30 8.08 -6.21
C HIS A 48 6.86 8.54 -6.46
N ALA A 49 6.40 8.54 -7.72
CA ALA A 49 5.06 9.00 -8.12
C ALA A 49 3.89 8.34 -7.33
N SER A 50 4.17 7.28 -6.57
CA SER A 50 3.28 6.55 -5.67
C SER A 50 3.17 7.12 -4.24
N ASP A 51 4.04 8.03 -3.80
CA ASP A 51 4.12 8.48 -2.40
C ASP A 51 3.12 9.61 -2.04
N ALA A 52 2.53 10.25 -3.05
CA ALA A 52 1.64 11.40 -2.85
C ALA A 52 0.24 11.02 -2.31
N ILE A 53 -0.14 9.74 -2.42
CA ILE A 53 -1.44 9.22 -1.98
C ILE A 53 -1.18 8.12 -0.95
N PRO A 54 -1.71 8.22 0.29
CA PRO A 54 -1.52 7.19 1.31
C PRO A 54 -1.90 5.80 0.79
N ALA A 55 -1.14 4.74 1.12
CA ALA A 55 -1.41 3.36 0.68
C ALA A 55 -2.88 2.94 0.90
N LYS A 56 -3.46 3.37 2.04
CA LYS A 56 -4.89 3.24 2.36
C LYS A 56 -5.84 3.87 1.33
N ALA A 57 -5.53 5.05 0.80
CA ALA A 57 -6.31 5.72 -0.23
C ALA A 57 -6.10 5.09 -1.62
N GLN A 58 -5.04 4.30 -1.81
CA GLN A 58 -4.80 3.46 -2.99
C GLN A 58 -5.49 2.09 -2.91
N GLY A 59 -6.22 1.79 -1.83
CA GLY A 59 -6.84 0.47 -1.60
C GLY A 59 -5.84 -0.64 -1.26
N ILE A 60 -4.58 -0.29 -1.02
CA ILE A 60 -3.54 -1.21 -0.57
C ILE A 60 -3.71 -1.34 0.95
N LYS A 61 -4.18 -2.50 1.41
CA LYS A 61 -4.16 -2.84 2.83
C LYS A 61 -2.70 -3.07 3.20
N ASP A 62 -2.16 -2.26 4.10
CA ASP A 62 -0.89 -2.56 4.76
C ASP A 62 -1.01 -3.94 5.41
N THR A 63 -0.35 -4.94 4.84
CA THR A 63 -0.32 -6.31 5.34
C THR A 63 0.79 -6.48 6.36
N ASP A 64 0.93 -5.55 7.30
CA ASP A 64 1.89 -5.65 8.42
C ASP A 64 1.24 -5.10 9.69
N ALA A 65 0.24 -5.84 10.19
CA ALA A 65 -0.27 -5.72 11.54
C ALA A 65 -0.95 -7.05 11.94
N HIS A 66 -0.15 -8.09 12.14
CA HIS A 66 -0.60 -9.28 12.84
C HIS A 66 0.51 -9.80 13.75
N GLN A 67 0.38 -9.50 15.05
CA GLN A 67 0.82 -10.23 16.26
C GLN A 67 0.84 -9.18 17.39
N LEU A 68 0.25 -9.33 18.58
CA LEU A 68 0.02 -10.51 19.42
C LEU A 68 -1.24 -10.26 20.29
N ALA A 69 -2.17 -11.21 20.34
CA ALA A 69 -3.12 -11.32 21.43
C ALA A 69 -3.22 -12.80 21.82
N GLU A 70 -2.83 -13.12 23.05
CA GLU A 70 -3.01 -14.43 23.66
C GLU A 70 -4.51 -14.73 23.87
N PRO A 71 -4.99 -15.96 23.59
CA PRO A 71 -6.36 -16.32 23.91
C PRO A 71 -6.49 -16.75 25.37
N GLN A 72 -7.15 -15.91 26.18
CA GLN A 72 -7.73 -16.34 27.44
C GLN A 72 -8.93 -17.26 27.18
N ALA A 73 -8.95 -18.40 27.87
CA ALA A 73 -9.99 -19.40 27.81
C ALA A 73 -11.28 -18.90 28.50
N ALA A 74 -12.39 -18.82 27.76
CA ALA A 74 -13.74 -18.95 28.32
C ALA A 74 -14.78 -19.30 27.23
N LEU A 75 -15.56 -20.33 27.55
CA LEU A 75 -16.75 -20.91 26.92
C LEU A 75 -17.59 -20.02 25.96
N ALA A 76 -17.80 -20.49 24.73
CA ALA A 76 -19.13 -20.83 24.15
C ALA A 76 -19.21 -20.72 22.60
N SER A 77 -19.92 -21.70 22.03
CA SER A 77 -20.52 -21.81 20.69
C SER A 77 -19.63 -22.23 19.50
N GLU A 78 -19.87 -23.46 19.05
CA GLU A 78 -19.35 -24.04 17.82
C GLU A 78 -19.74 -23.20 16.59
N LYS A 79 -18.74 -22.63 15.92
CA LYS A 79 -18.83 -22.22 14.52
C LYS A 79 -17.68 -22.87 13.77
N HIS A 80 -18.02 -23.78 12.86
CA HIS A 80 -17.08 -24.52 12.01
C HIS A 80 -16.24 -23.59 11.13
N TYR A 81 -15.04 -23.21 11.58
CA TYR A 81 -14.01 -22.66 10.71
C TYR A 81 -13.12 -23.79 10.17
N ARG A 82 -12.79 -23.69 8.87
CA ARG A 82 -11.82 -24.55 8.15
C ARG A 82 -10.59 -24.84 9.01
N ALA A 83 -10.29 -26.12 9.21
CA ALA A 83 -9.08 -26.57 9.88
C ALA A 83 -7.84 -25.82 9.37
N SER A 84 -7.11 -25.20 10.29
CA SER A 84 -5.82 -24.55 10.07
C SER A 84 -4.89 -25.52 9.33
N SER A 85 -4.27 -25.03 8.24
CA SER A 85 -3.29 -25.81 7.48
C SER A 85 -2.13 -26.21 8.41
N PRO A 86 -1.70 -27.48 8.49
CA PRO A 86 -0.64 -27.95 9.40
C PRO A 86 0.77 -27.39 9.10
N TYR A 87 0.90 -26.47 8.14
CA TYR A 87 2.18 -26.00 7.63
C TYR A 87 2.43 -24.58 8.13
N PRO A 88 3.68 -24.24 8.50
CA PRO A 88 4.01 -22.92 9.00
C PRO A 88 3.65 -21.87 7.95
N ASN A 89 2.67 -21.02 8.25
CA ASN A 89 2.26 -19.89 7.41
C ASN A 89 3.20 -18.67 7.59
N GLN A 90 4.31 -18.82 8.30
CA GLN A 90 5.25 -17.74 8.58
C GLN A 90 6.26 -17.61 7.43
N ARG A 91 6.19 -16.47 6.75
CA ARG A 91 7.15 -16.05 5.73
C ARG A 91 8.48 -15.72 6.42
N SER A 92 9.58 -16.30 5.96
CA SER A 92 10.91 -15.92 6.43
C SER A 92 11.29 -14.51 5.97
N GLU A 93 11.97 -13.78 6.85
CA GLU A 93 12.45 -12.43 6.57
C GLU A 93 13.36 -12.43 5.33
N GLY A 94 13.03 -11.59 4.35
CA GLY A 94 13.78 -11.45 3.09
C GLY A 94 13.28 -12.27 1.90
N MET A 95 12.38 -13.24 2.07
CA MET A 95 11.88 -14.07 0.95
C MET A 95 10.78 -13.34 0.16
N ARG A 96 10.79 -13.38 -1.17
CA ARG A 96 9.73 -12.76 -2.00
C ARG A 96 8.40 -13.51 -1.84
N TYR A 97 7.27 -12.82 -1.89
CA TYR A 97 5.94 -13.44 -1.72
C TYR A 97 5.68 -14.60 -2.71
N ASP A 98 6.12 -14.44 -3.96
CA ASP A 98 6.00 -15.47 -5.00
C ASP A 98 6.78 -16.74 -4.65
N GLU A 99 7.98 -16.59 -4.09
CA GLU A 99 8.85 -17.68 -3.67
C GLU A 99 8.27 -18.40 -2.45
N PHE A 100 7.76 -17.64 -1.47
CA PHE A 100 7.05 -18.19 -0.31
C PHE A 100 5.84 -19.05 -0.73
N GLN A 101 5.03 -18.56 -1.66
CA GLN A 101 3.89 -19.32 -2.18
C GLN A 101 4.32 -20.58 -2.96
N GLN A 102 5.47 -20.55 -3.64
CA GLN A 102 6.03 -21.75 -4.28
C GLN A 102 6.48 -22.78 -3.23
N GLN A 103 7.13 -22.34 -2.15
CA GLN A 103 7.59 -23.20 -1.07
C GLN A 103 6.40 -23.86 -0.34
N VAL A 104 5.39 -23.09 0.05
CA VAL A 104 4.18 -23.63 0.70
C VAL A 104 3.49 -24.69 -0.17
N ARG A 105 3.46 -24.51 -1.49
CA ARG A 105 2.91 -25.51 -2.43
C ARG A 105 3.80 -26.75 -2.52
N ARG A 106 5.12 -26.62 -2.41
CA ARG A 106 6.08 -27.74 -2.37
C ARG A 106 5.90 -28.55 -1.09
N ASP A 107 5.88 -27.91 0.06
CA ASP A 107 5.75 -28.55 1.38
C ASP A 107 4.45 -29.34 1.49
N LYS A 108 3.34 -28.78 1.01
CA LYS A 108 2.04 -29.47 0.92
C LYS A 108 2.09 -30.75 0.09
N ARG A 109 2.91 -30.80 -0.96
CA ARG A 109 3.05 -32.01 -1.79
C ARG A 109 4.00 -33.03 -1.18
N VAL A 110 5.09 -32.58 -0.56
CA VAL A 110 6.05 -33.43 0.17
C VAL A 110 5.34 -34.14 1.32
N ALA A 111 4.54 -33.43 2.10
CA ALA A 111 3.77 -34.03 3.17
C ALA A 111 2.75 -35.08 2.67
N ARG A 112 2.06 -34.81 1.56
CA ARG A 112 1.18 -35.82 0.93
C ARG A 112 1.93 -37.07 0.45
N TYR A 113 3.18 -36.92 0.05
CA TYR A 113 4.05 -38.04 -0.30
C TYR A 113 4.42 -38.83 0.96
N GLN A 114 4.84 -38.17 2.03
CA GLN A 114 5.12 -38.79 3.33
C GLN A 114 3.89 -39.54 3.89
N ASP A 115 2.70 -38.94 3.80
CA ASP A 115 1.44 -39.58 4.22
C ASP A 115 1.15 -40.87 3.44
N VAL A 116 1.48 -40.90 2.14
CA VAL A 116 1.33 -42.11 1.31
C VAL A 116 2.32 -43.19 1.74
N HIS A 117 3.58 -42.85 2.00
CA HIS A 117 4.59 -43.81 2.48
C HIS A 117 4.26 -44.36 3.86
N ALA A 118 3.86 -43.51 4.81
CA ALA A 118 3.46 -43.94 6.15
C ALA A 118 2.28 -44.93 6.11
N LEU A 119 1.31 -44.72 5.20
CA LEU A 119 0.19 -45.66 5.03
C LEU A 119 0.58 -46.94 4.28
N LEU A 120 1.58 -46.90 3.40
CA LEU A 120 2.11 -48.09 2.74
C LEU A 120 2.90 -48.97 3.73
N GLU A 121 3.70 -48.36 4.61
CA GLU A 121 4.41 -49.05 5.71
C GLU A 121 3.45 -49.73 6.69
N GLN A 122 2.29 -49.12 6.94
CA GLN A 122 1.20 -49.71 7.73
C GLN A 122 0.43 -50.83 6.99
N GLY A 123 0.83 -51.21 5.77
CA GLY A 123 0.26 -52.31 5.02
C GLY A 123 -1.07 -52.00 4.30
N PHE A 124 -1.48 -50.74 4.19
CA PHE A 124 -2.70 -50.39 3.48
C PHE A 124 -2.56 -50.59 1.96
N SER A 125 -3.59 -51.17 1.33
CA SER A 125 -3.62 -51.26 -0.14
C SER A 125 -3.70 -49.87 -0.78
N GLN A 126 -3.08 -49.70 -1.95
CA GLN A 126 -3.11 -48.42 -2.70
C GLN A 126 -4.53 -47.88 -2.94
N ARG A 127 -5.54 -48.76 -3.05
CA ARG A 127 -6.97 -48.39 -3.19
C ARG A 127 -7.55 -47.81 -1.90
N ALA A 128 -7.14 -48.31 -0.74
CA ALA A 128 -7.54 -47.77 0.55
C ALA A 128 -6.88 -46.41 0.80
N ILE A 129 -5.60 -46.27 0.47
CA ILE A 129 -4.84 -45.01 0.59
C ILE A 129 -5.43 -43.90 -0.27
N ALA A 130 -5.77 -44.20 -1.53
CA ALA A 130 -6.41 -43.24 -2.44
C ALA A 130 -7.74 -42.68 -1.88
N ARG A 131 -8.56 -43.55 -1.26
CA ARG A 131 -9.81 -43.14 -0.60
C ARG A 131 -9.57 -42.34 0.68
N LYS A 132 -8.61 -42.77 1.52
CA LYS A 132 -8.30 -42.14 2.81
C LYS A 132 -7.71 -40.73 2.64
N LEU A 133 -6.76 -40.57 1.71
CA LEU A 133 -6.10 -39.29 1.44
C LEU A 133 -6.80 -38.44 0.37
N LYS A 134 -7.90 -38.93 -0.22
CA LYS A 134 -8.63 -38.30 -1.34
C LYS A 134 -7.70 -37.94 -2.51
N LEU A 135 -6.80 -38.86 -2.86
CA LEU A 135 -5.84 -38.71 -3.97
C LEU A 135 -6.24 -39.62 -5.14
N ALA A 136 -5.91 -39.20 -6.36
CA ALA A 136 -6.07 -40.05 -7.53
C ALA A 136 -5.15 -41.29 -7.43
N ARG A 137 -5.66 -42.46 -7.82
CA ARG A 137 -4.91 -43.74 -7.77
C ARG A 137 -3.56 -43.67 -8.50
N ALA A 138 -3.50 -42.95 -9.62
CA ALA A 138 -2.26 -42.75 -10.38
C ALA A 138 -1.19 -42.01 -9.57
N THR A 139 -1.60 -41.04 -8.74
CA THR A 139 -0.70 -40.28 -7.85
C THR A 139 -0.19 -41.14 -6.70
N VAL A 140 -1.06 -41.94 -6.08
CA VAL A 140 -0.66 -42.90 -5.02
C VAL A 140 0.33 -43.93 -5.56
N ARG A 141 0.07 -44.46 -6.77
CA ARG A 141 1.00 -45.38 -7.45
C ARG A 141 2.34 -44.71 -7.75
N LYS A 142 2.32 -43.47 -8.26
CA LYS A 142 3.54 -42.70 -8.58
C LYS A 142 4.36 -42.42 -7.32
N PHE A 143 3.73 -42.04 -6.22
CA PHE A 143 4.40 -41.79 -4.94
C PHE A 143 4.97 -43.07 -4.35
N GLY A 144 4.19 -44.15 -4.27
CA GLY A 144 4.69 -45.42 -3.72
C GLY A 144 5.76 -46.14 -4.56
N GLN A 145 5.99 -45.73 -5.81
CA GLN A 145 7.07 -46.25 -6.67
C GLN A 145 8.35 -45.42 -6.59
N ALA A 146 8.27 -44.19 -6.07
CA ALA A 146 9.42 -43.31 -5.96
C ALA A 146 10.07 -43.49 -4.59
N GLU A 147 11.39 -43.69 -4.54
CA GLU A 147 12.14 -43.76 -3.27
C GLU A 147 12.34 -42.36 -2.66
N GLU A 148 12.43 -41.34 -3.51
CA GLU A 148 12.49 -39.94 -3.14
C GLU A 148 11.29 -39.17 -3.73
N TYR A 149 10.87 -38.09 -3.07
CA TYR A 149 9.76 -37.26 -3.55
C TYR A 149 10.02 -36.79 -4.99
N PRO A 150 9.18 -37.17 -5.97
CA PRO A 150 9.38 -36.80 -7.36
C PRO A 150 9.07 -35.31 -7.52
N GLU A 151 10.11 -34.47 -7.52
CA GLU A 151 9.95 -33.04 -7.71
C GLU A 151 9.23 -32.76 -9.03
N MET A 152 8.32 -31.78 -9.00
CA MET A 152 7.79 -31.25 -10.24
C MET A 152 8.92 -30.48 -10.92
N HIS A 153 9.69 -31.17 -11.77
CA HIS A 153 10.43 -30.50 -12.80
C HIS A 153 9.40 -29.84 -13.71
N HIS A 154 9.16 -28.54 -13.50
CA HIS A 154 8.71 -27.73 -14.61
C HIS A 154 9.80 -27.93 -15.65
N PRO A 155 9.53 -28.58 -16.81
CA PRO A 155 10.48 -28.43 -17.90
C PRO A 155 10.64 -26.92 -18.01
N LYS A 156 11.86 -26.41 -17.81
CA LYS A 156 12.18 -25.05 -18.22
C LYS A 156 11.70 -25.04 -19.65
N ARG A 157 10.54 -24.43 -19.94
CA ARG A 157 10.01 -24.40 -21.30
C ARG A 157 11.17 -23.81 -22.07
N GLY A 158 11.88 -24.65 -22.84
CA GLY A 158 13.03 -24.19 -23.59
C GLY A 158 12.58 -22.95 -24.32
N GLU A 159 13.37 -21.89 -24.24
CA GLU A 159 13.06 -20.55 -24.74
C GLU A 159 12.33 -20.69 -26.08
N ARG A 160 10.99 -20.64 -26.05
CA ARG A 160 10.21 -20.79 -27.27
C ARG A 160 10.53 -19.53 -28.03
N ARG A 161 11.31 -19.67 -29.10
CA ARG A 161 11.66 -18.57 -29.98
C ARG A 161 10.38 -17.84 -30.32
N SER A 162 10.26 -16.60 -29.88
CA SER A 162 9.04 -15.82 -30.11
C SER A 162 8.96 -15.51 -31.60
N LEU A 163 7.76 -15.36 -32.18
CA LEU A 163 7.66 -14.99 -33.61
C LEU A 163 8.32 -13.64 -33.92
N LEU A 164 8.53 -12.80 -32.90
CA LEU A 164 9.16 -11.49 -33.04
C LEU A 164 10.69 -11.56 -33.00
N ASP A 165 11.25 -12.68 -32.56
CA ASP A 165 12.68 -12.89 -32.38
C ASP A 165 13.54 -12.46 -33.59
N PRO A 166 13.21 -12.87 -34.83
CA PRO A 166 13.95 -12.45 -36.02
C PRO A 166 13.92 -10.93 -36.27
N TYR A 167 12.90 -10.23 -35.78
CA TYR A 167 12.65 -8.81 -36.04
C TYR A 167 13.14 -7.89 -34.92
N LYS A 168 13.55 -8.43 -33.76
CA LYS A 168 14.03 -7.66 -32.61
C LYS A 168 15.23 -6.77 -32.93
N LEU A 169 16.17 -7.25 -33.74
CA LEU A 169 17.32 -6.47 -34.18
C LEU A 169 16.91 -5.24 -35.00
N TYR A 170 15.97 -5.43 -35.92
CA TYR A 170 15.46 -4.34 -36.75
C TYR A 170 14.70 -3.30 -35.91
N ILE A 171 13.86 -3.75 -34.97
CA ILE A 171 13.15 -2.86 -34.04
C ILE A 171 14.14 -2.01 -33.24
N LEU A 172 15.20 -2.63 -32.70
CA LEU A 172 16.22 -1.91 -31.93
C LEU A 172 16.96 -0.88 -32.79
N GLN A 173 17.33 -1.23 -34.02
CA GLN A 173 17.98 -0.30 -34.95
C GLN A 173 17.09 0.92 -35.24
N ARG A 174 15.81 0.70 -35.55
CA ARG A 174 14.85 1.79 -35.79
C ARG A 174 14.61 2.63 -34.54
N TRP A 175 14.60 1.99 -33.37
CA TRP A 175 14.50 2.69 -32.09
C TRP A 175 15.71 3.60 -31.82
N GLN A 176 16.93 3.12 -32.12
CA GLN A 176 18.16 3.92 -32.02
C GLN A 176 18.18 5.10 -33.00
N GLN A 177 17.53 4.96 -34.15
CA GLN A 177 17.32 6.04 -35.12
C GLN A 177 16.22 7.04 -34.71
N GLY A 178 15.61 6.88 -33.53
CA GLY A 178 14.59 7.79 -33.00
C GLY A 178 13.14 7.44 -33.38
N CYS A 179 12.90 6.34 -34.10
CA CYS A 179 11.55 5.87 -34.40
C CYS A 179 10.95 5.16 -33.19
N THR A 180 10.11 5.87 -32.41
CA THR A 180 9.43 5.33 -31.21
C THR A 180 7.94 5.01 -31.42
N ASN A 181 7.42 5.28 -32.63
CA ASN A 181 6.04 5.02 -33.00
C ASN A 181 5.81 3.51 -33.24
N GLY A 182 5.04 2.88 -32.36
CA GLY A 182 4.78 1.44 -32.42
C GLY A 182 3.91 1.00 -33.59
N ALA A 183 3.03 1.87 -34.12
CA ALA A 183 2.21 1.54 -35.29
C ALA A 183 3.09 1.50 -36.55
N GLN A 184 3.94 2.51 -36.73
CA GLN A 184 4.91 2.55 -37.82
C GLN A 184 5.86 1.35 -37.81
N LEU A 185 6.39 0.98 -36.64
CA LEU A 185 7.24 -0.20 -36.50
C LEU A 185 6.50 -1.51 -36.83
N TYR A 186 5.20 -1.59 -36.52
CA TYR A 186 4.38 -2.76 -36.85
C TYR A 186 4.21 -2.91 -38.35
N ASP A 187 3.87 -1.83 -39.05
CA ASP A 187 3.65 -1.86 -40.49
C ASP A 187 4.94 -2.21 -41.25
N GLU A 188 6.07 -1.65 -40.82
CA GLU A 188 7.39 -1.94 -41.41
C GLU A 188 7.81 -3.42 -41.22
N ILE A 189 7.44 -4.03 -40.10
CA ILE A 189 7.76 -5.42 -39.78
C ILE A 189 6.78 -6.38 -40.48
N ASN A 190 5.52 -5.98 -40.67
CA ASN A 190 4.55 -6.72 -41.48
C ASN A 190 4.97 -6.78 -42.95
N VAL A 191 5.45 -5.68 -43.53
CA VAL A 191 6.00 -5.66 -44.91
C VAL A 191 7.20 -6.60 -45.05
N ARG A 192 7.96 -6.81 -43.97
CA ARG A 192 9.10 -7.75 -43.91
C ARG A 192 8.69 -9.21 -43.65
N GLY A 193 7.40 -9.51 -43.56
CA GLY A 193 6.88 -10.87 -43.44
C GLY A 193 6.52 -11.30 -42.01
N PHE A 194 6.31 -10.38 -41.09
CA PHE A 194 5.82 -10.73 -39.75
C PHE A 194 4.34 -11.13 -39.77
N THR A 195 4.05 -12.31 -39.26
CA THR A 195 2.70 -12.90 -39.19
C THR A 195 2.12 -12.87 -37.77
N GLY A 196 2.83 -12.24 -36.81
CA GLY A 196 2.43 -12.19 -35.42
C GLY A 196 1.50 -11.03 -35.08
N SER A 197 1.01 -11.01 -33.84
CA SER A 197 0.07 -9.99 -33.38
C SER A 197 0.77 -8.68 -32.99
N ALA A 198 0.09 -7.55 -33.23
CA ALA A 198 0.52 -6.23 -32.74
C ALA A 198 0.68 -6.18 -31.21
N ALA A 199 -0.05 -7.02 -30.47
CA ALA A 199 0.08 -7.13 -29.02
C ALA A 199 1.48 -7.61 -28.59
N LEU A 200 2.05 -8.55 -29.36
CA LEU A 200 3.36 -9.12 -29.07
C LEU A 200 4.47 -8.07 -29.30
N LEU A 201 4.35 -7.24 -30.34
CA LEU A 201 5.20 -6.06 -30.53
C LEU A 201 5.03 -5.04 -29.39
N ARG A 202 3.79 -4.72 -28.99
CA ARG A 202 3.53 -3.77 -27.90
C ARG A 202 4.15 -4.21 -26.57
N MET A 203 4.09 -5.50 -26.24
CA MET A 203 4.75 -6.06 -25.06
C MET A 203 6.27 -5.85 -25.13
N PHE A 204 6.89 -6.17 -26.27
CA PHE A 204 8.33 -5.96 -26.47
C PHE A 204 8.72 -4.48 -26.40
N LEU A 205 7.96 -3.59 -27.04
CA LEU A 205 8.19 -2.14 -26.98
C LEU A 205 8.02 -1.59 -25.55
N SER A 206 7.13 -2.17 -24.74
CA SER A 206 6.97 -1.77 -23.33
C SER A 206 8.20 -2.14 -22.50
N GLU A 207 8.79 -3.31 -22.73
CA GLU A 207 10.03 -3.73 -22.08
C GLU A 207 11.21 -2.87 -22.56
N LEU A 208 11.27 -2.60 -23.86
CA LEU A 208 12.28 -1.75 -24.48
C LEU A 208 12.23 -0.32 -23.94
N ARG A 209 11.04 0.26 -23.72
CA ARG A 209 10.88 1.58 -23.08
C ARG A 209 11.36 1.59 -21.63
N LYS A 210 11.08 0.56 -20.85
CA LYS A 210 11.58 0.45 -19.46
C LYS A 210 13.10 0.42 -19.45
N LYS A 211 13.70 -0.41 -20.30
CA LYS A 211 15.16 -0.52 -20.43
C LYS A 211 15.79 0.77 -20.97
N HIS A 212 15.14 1.47 -21.89
CA HIS A 212 15.54 2.79 -22.34
C HIS A 212 15.53 3.81 -21.21
N GLN A 213 14.48 3.83 -20.38
CA GLN A 213 14.40 4.68 -19.20
C GLN A 213 15.48 4.32 -18.16
N GLU A 214 15.87 3.05 -18.07
CA GLU A 214 16.98 2.59 -17.23
C GLU A 214 18.34 3.05 -17.76
N ALA A 215 18.57 2.95 -19.06
CA ALA A 215 19.83 3.31 -19.70
C ALA A 215 20.02 4.81 -19.97
N GLY A 216 18.95 5.60 -19.97
CA GLY A 216 18.99 7.05 -20.24
C GLY A 216 19.26 7.42 -21.71
N SER A 217 19.66 6.46 -22.56
CA SER A 217 19.91 6.65 -23.99
C SER A 217 19.56 5.40 -24.82
N ALA A 218 18.99 5.61 -26.02
CA ALA A 218 18.66 4.55 -26.96
C ALA A 218 19.88 3.82 -27.53
N LEU A 219 21.00 4.54 -27.70
CA LEU A 219 22.24 3.99 -28.26
C LEU A 219 22.95 3.01 -27.32
N ALA A 220 22.64 3.06 -26.02
CA ALA A 220 23.21 2.16 -25.03
C ALA A 220 22.56 0.75 -25.04
N LEU A 221 21.41 0.58 -25.69
CA LEU A 221 20.70 -0.70 -25.72
C LEU A 221 21.32 -1.66 -26.73
N THR A 222 21.68 -2.87 -26.30
CA THR A 222 22.19 -3.94 -27.17
C THR A 222 21.29 -5.16 -27.12
N LEU A 223 21.19 -5.94 -28.21
CA LEU A 223 20.48 -7.22 -28.20
C LEU A 223 21.47 -8.35 -27.89
N ASP A 224 21.17 -9.17 -26.89
CA ASP A 224 21.84 -10.45 -26.72
C ASP A 224 21.29 -11.44 -27.74
N ALA A 225 22.11 -11.81 -28.74
CA ALA A 225 21.72 -12.75 -29.78
C ALA A 225 21.42 -14.16 -29.24
N SER A 226 22.01 -14.55 -28.10
CA SER A 226 21.82 -15.89 -27.52
C SER A 226 20.46 -16.04 -26.83
N ARG A 227 20.03 -15.00 -26.11
CA ARG A 227 18.79 -14.98 -25.31
C ARG A 227 17.68 -14.16 -25.93
N GLN A 228 17.94 -13.47 -27.04
CA GLN A 228 17.00 -12.58 -27.71
C GLN A 228 16.41 -11.52 -26.77
N THR A 229 17.22 -11.08 -25.80
CA THR A 229 16.85 -10.12 -24.76
C THR A 229 17.67 -8.85 -24.91
N ILE A 230 17.04 -7.72 -24.62
CA ILE A 230 17.72 -6.43 -24.62
C ILE A 230 18.59 -6.36 -23.37
N LYS A 231 19.89 -6.17 -23.55
CA LYS A 231 20.86 -5.94 -22.48
C LYS A 231 21.16 -4.45 -22.36
N ILE A 232 21.32 -4.05 -21.12
CA ILE A 232 21.85 -2.75 -20.73
C ILE A 232 23.33 -2.99 -20.36
N PRO A 233 24.26 -2.09 -20.72
CA PRO A 233 25.64 -2.18 -20.29
C PRO A 233 25.73 -2.23 -18.75
N PRO A 234 26.60 -3.08 -18.17
CA PRO A 234 26.68 -3.26 -16.71
C PRO A 234 27.11 -2.00 -15.96
N SER A 235 27.76 -1.05 -16.63
CA SER A 235 28.18 0.23 -16.06
C SER A 235 27.35 1.38 -16.63
N LEU A 236 26.14 1.56 -16.11
CA LEU A 236 25.44 2.83 -16.27
C LEU A 236 25.87 3.79 -15.15
N PRO A 237 26.09 5.08 -15.43
CA PRO A 237 26.10 6.07 -14.37
C PRO A 237 24.73 6.02 -13.66
N PRO A 238 24.69 6.18 -12.32
CA PRO A 238 23.42 6.18 -11.59
C PRO A 238 22.50 7.21 -12.21
N LYS A 239 21.22 6.86 -12.42
CA LYS A 239 20.20 7.80 -12.91
C LYS A 239 20.31 9.11 -12.14
N PRO A 240 20.20 10.28 -12.79
CA PRO A 240 19.99 11.51 -12.06
C PRO A 240 18.72 11.31 -11.23
N ARG A 241 18.89 11.22 -9.91
CA ARG A 241 17.76 11.12 -9.00
C ARG A 241 17.11 12.49 -9.04
N ILE A 242 15.92 12.58 -9.62
CA ILE A 242 15.17 13.83 -9.60
C ILE A 242 14.73 14.02 -8.15
N THR A 243 15.51 14.80 -7.40
CA THR A 243 15.12 15.24 -6.06
C THR A 243 14.16 16.40 -6.22
N CYS A 244 13.01 16.31 -5.56
CA CYS A 244 12.09 17.42 -5.45
C CYS A 244 11.97 17.79 -3.97
N ARG A 245 11.79 19.08 -3.68
CA ARG A 245 11.46 19.49 -2.31
C ARG A 245 10.12 18.91 -1.93
N MET A 246 10.07 18.30 -0.75
CA MET A 246 8.85 17.68 -0.24
C MET A 246 7.67 18.66 -0.25
N SER A 247 6.52 18.20 -0.72
CA SER A 247 5.28 18.99 -0.67
C SER A 247 4.88 19.32 0.77
N ALA A 248 4.44 20.56 1.01
CA ALA A 248 3.85 21.01 2.28
C ALA A 248 2.68 20.13 2.75
N THR A 249 1.95 19.52 1.81
CA THR A 249 0.83 18.61 2.10
C THR A 249 1.30 17.29 2.74
N ARG A 250 2.49 16.82 2.34
CA ARG A 250 3.15 15.63 2.90
C ARG A 250 3.78 15.98 4.24
N ALA A 251 4.49 17.10 4.32
CA ALA A 251 5.12 17.59 5.55
C ALA A 251 4.10 17.82 6.68
N SER A 252 2.98 18.50 6.39
CA SER A 252 1.90 18.74 7.37
C SER A 252 1.25 17.46 7.88
N TRP A 253 1.14 16.42 7.05
CA TRP A 253 0.61 15.13 7.49
C TRP A 253 1.58 14.41 8.43
N LEU A 254 2.88 14.44 8.14
CA LEU A 254 3.90 13.87 9.01
C LEU A 254 3.87 14.51 10.41
N PHE A 255 3.61 15.82 10.49
CA PHE A 255 3.53 16.55 11.77
C PHE A 255 2.29 16.23 12.61
N VAL A 256 1.19 15.78 11.99
CA VAL A 256 -0.04 15.39 12.71
C VAL A 256 -0.03 13.90 13.07
N SER A 257 0.84 13.10 12.45
CA SER A 257 0.91 11.67 12.67
C SER A 257 1.57 11.36 14.02
N GLN A 258 1.10 10.31 14.70
CA GLN A 258 1.66 9.88 15.99
C GLN A 258 2.99 9.15 15.76
N ALA A 259 3.98 9.37 16.63
CA ALA A 259 5.33 8.82 16.49
C ALA A 259 5.38 7.29 16.35
N GLY A 260 4.43 6.55 16.95
CA GLY A 260 4.34 5.09 16.83
C GLY A 260 3.83 4.58 15.48
N THR A 261 3.23 5.45 14.66
CA THR A 261 2.70 5.10 13.32
C THR A 261 3.65 5.43 12.18
N LEU A 262 4.76 6.11 12.48
CA LEU A 262 5.74 6.55 11.49
C LEU A 262 6.84 5.51 11.31
N ASP A 263 7.18 5.22 10.06
CA ASP A 263 8.37 4.43 9.71
C ASP A 263 9.66 5.23 10.01
N GLU A 264 10.79 4.53 10.11
CA GLU A 264 12.06 5.12 10.49
C GLU A 264 12.51 6.22 9.53
N LYS A 265 12.27 6.05 8.23
CA LYS A 265 12.50 7.09 7.22
C LYS A 265 11.62 8.33 7.44
N GLN A 266 10.37 8.12 7.83
CA GLN A 266 9.44 9.22 8.08
C GLN A 266 9.81 10.00 9.35
N LYS A 267 10.27 9.30 10.41
CA LYS A 267 10.81 9.94 11.61
C LYS A 267 12.04 10.79 11.30
N GLN A 268 12.93 10.29 10.45
CA GLN A 268 14.09 11.05 9.98
C GLN A 268 13.67 12.32 9.22
N HIS A 269 12.68 12.23 8.31
CA HIS A 269 12.15 13.42 7.64
C HIS A 269 11.53 14.41 8.64
N VAL A 270 10.77 13.96 9.64
CA VAL A 270 10.23 14.84 10.69
C VAL A 270 11.35 15.56 11.43
N ALA A 271 12.41 14.84 11.84
CA ALA A 271 13.56 15.43 12.52
C ALA A 271 14.27 16.48 11.65
N GLN A 272 14.42 16.22 10.34
CA GLN A 272 15.02 17.17 9.40
C GLN A 272 14.17 18.43 9.24
N ILE A 273 12.84 18.31 9.10
CA ILE A 273 11.94 19.47 8.99
C ILE A 273 12.01 20.32 10.26
N ARG A 274 12.01 19.67 11.44
CA ARG A 274 12.11 20.33 12.76
C ARG A 274 13.43 21.11 12.91
N ALA A 275 14.54 20.52 12.48
CA ALA A 275 15.85 21.15 12.51
C ALA A 275 15.99 22.33 11.52
N GLY A 276 15.15 22.39 10.48
CA GLY A 276 15.26 23.40 9.42
C GLY A 276 14.93 24.83 9.85
N HIS A 277 14.03 25.02 10.82
CA HIS A 277 13.66 26.36 11.31
C HIS A 277 12.96 26.31 12.69
N PRO A 278 13.20 27.24 13.62
CA PRO A 278 12.56 27.24 14.94
C PRO A 278 11.02 27.36 14.88
N ASP A 279 10.48 28.09 13.91
CA ASP A 279 9.03 28.13 13.65
C ASP A 279 8.44 26.73 13.35
N LEU A 280 9.18 25.86 12.66
CA LEU A 280 8.74 24.50 12.34
C LEU A 280 8.78 23.61 13.59
N GLU A 281 9.79 23.79 14.45
CA GLU A 281 9.82 23.11 15.75
C GLU A 281 8.63 23.52 16.63
N ARG A 282 8.34 24.83 16.74
CA ARG A 282 7.19 25.33 17.50
C ARG A 282 5.86 24.82 16.92
N ALA A 283 5.73 24.82 15.59
CA ALA A 283 4.56 24.29 14.91
C ALA A 283 4.37 22.79 15.17
N TYR A 284 5.46 22.02 15.19
CA TYR A 284 5.45 20.59 15.52
C TYR A 284 4.95 20.36 16.94
N GLN A 285 5.54 21.03 17.93
CA GLN A 285 5.15 20.91 19.34
C GLN A 285 3.66 21.24 19.54
N LEU A 286 3.22 22.41 19.08
CA LEU A 286 1.82 22.82 19.20
C LEU A 286 0.86 21.85 18.51
N SER A 287 1.25 21.30 17.36
CA SER A 287 0.43 20.32 16.65
C SER A 287 0.33 19.00 17.41
N GLN A 288 1.44 18.46 17.92
CA GLN A 288 1.45 17.21 18.68
C GLN A 288 0.69 17.35 20.00
N ASP A 289 0.86 18.46 20.71
CA ASP A 289 0.11 18.77 21.93
C ASP A 289 -1.40 18.79 21.67
N PHE A 290 -1.83 19.41 20.58
CA PHE A 290 -3.25 19.44 20.19
C PHE A 290 -3.80 18.07 19.79
N VAL A 291 -3.03 17.31 19.00
CA VAL A 291 -3.39 15.94 18.59
C VAL A 291 -3.53 15.03 19.80
N MET A 292 -2.60 15.12 20.75
CA MET A 292 -2.61 14.37 22.00
C MET A 292 -3.80 14.78 22.89
N MET A 293 -4.05 16.09 23.03
CA MET A 293 -5.20 16.61 23.77
C MET A 293 -6.53 16.09 23.22
N LEU A 294 -6.68 16.04 21.88
CA LEU A 294 -7.86 15.49 21.22
C LEU A 294 -7.97 13.97 21.43
N ALA A 295 -6.86 13.24 21.34
CA ALA A 295 -6.84 11.80 21.52
C ALA A 295 -7.21 11.40 22.96
N GLU A 296 -6.71 12.14 23.95
CA GLU A 296 -6.93 11.92 25.38
C GLU A 296 -8.16 12.64 25.94
N ARG A 297 -8.90 13.37 25.08
CA ARG A 297 -10.12 14.11 25.46
C ARG A 297 -9.90 15.13 26.59
N ARG A 298 -8.73 15.77 26.64
CA ARG A 298 -8.34 16.74 27.67
C ARG A 298 -8.87 18.15 27.42
N GLY A 299 -10.19 18.31 27.49
CA GLY A 299 -10.86 19.60 27.24
C GLY A 299 -10.48 20.73 28.22
N ALA A 300 -9.92 20.40 29.39
CA ALA A 300 -9.44 21.38 30.37
C ALA A 300 -8.16 22.11 29.92
N ASP A 301 -7.35 21.45 29.09
CA ASP A 301 -6.06 21.99 28.63
C ASP A 301 -6.22 22.91 27.41
N LEU A 302 -7.43 22.99 26.84
CA LEU A 302 -7.72 23.76 25.63
C LEU A 302 -7.41 25.25 25.82
N ASP A 303 -7.77 25.84 26.95
CA ASP A 303 -7.55 27.27 27.22
C ASP A 303 -6.05 27.60 27.33
N ALA A 304 -5.28 26.71 27.95
CA ALA A 304 -3.82 26.83 28.05
C ALA A 304 -3.18 26.73 26.66
N TRP A 305 -3.61 25.76 25.86
CA TRP A 305 -3.11 25.58 24.49
C TRP A 305 -3.44 26.77 23.58
N LEU A 306 -4.66 27.33 23.68
CA LEU A 306 -5.05 28.52 22.92
C LEU A 306 -4.16 29.72 23.26
N THR A 307 -3.86 29.90 24.54
CA THR A 307 -2.94 30.95 24.99
C THR A 307 -1.54 30.73 24.43
N GLN A 308 -1.02 29.50 24.47
CA GLN A 308 0.29 29.17 23.91
C GLN A 308 0.34 29.38 22.38
N ALA A 309 -0.72 29.00 21.67
CA ALA A 309 -0.84 29.18 20.22
C ALA A 309 -0.83 30.66 19.82
N GLU A 310 -1.46 31.54 20.60
CA GLU A 310 -1.49 32.99 20.37
C GLU A 310 -0.12 33.66 20.58
N HIS A 311 0.65 33.17 21.55
CA HIS A 311 1.98 33.68 21.90
C HIS A 311 3.12 32.97 21.14
N SER A 312 2.80 31.98 20.30
CA SER A 312 3.79 31.16 19.57
C SER A 312 4.61 31.92 18.51
N GLY A 313 4.19 33.13 18.15
CA GLY A 313 4.76 33.91 17.05
C GLY A 313 4.37 33.39 15.66
N LEU A 314 3.51 32.38 15.57
CA LEU A 314 3.04 31.81 14.30
C LEU A 314 1.67 32.40 13.93
N PRO A 315 1.55 33.21 12.86
CA PRO A 315 0.28 33.81 12.47
C PRO A 315 -0.79 32.77 12.12
N GLU A 316 -0.39 31.61 11.62
CA GLU A 316 -1.27 30.50 11.26
C GLU A 316 -1.93 29.87 12.49
N PHE A 317 -1.17 29.67 13.58
CA PHE A 317 -1.69 29.16 14.84
C PHE A 317 -2.49 30.22 15.61
N LYS A 318 -2.11 31.50 15.51
CA LYS A 318 -2.92 32.60 16.06
C LYS A 318 -4.30 32.68 15.38
N LYS A 319 -4.36 32.53 14.05
CA LYS A 319 -5.63 32.42 13.32
C LYS A 319 -6.45 31.21 13.76
N MET A 320 -5.80 30.06 13.98
CA MET A 320 -6.46 28.87 14.50
C MET A 320 -7.07 29.11 15.88
N ALA A 321 -6.30 29.69 16.80
CA ALA A 321 -6.76 29.98 18.16
C ALA A 321 -7.97 30.93 18.17
N ASN A 322 -7.92 32.00 17.37
CA ASN A 322 -9.04 32.91 17.20
C ASN A 322 -10.29 32.21 16.64
N GLY A 323 -10.12 31.34 15.63
CA GLY A 323 -11.23 30.55 15.07
C GLY A 323 -11.84 29.60 16.09
N ILE A 324 -11.02 28.90 16.88
CA ILE A 324 -11.49 28.03 17.95
C ILE A 324 -12.21 28.83 19.04
N ARG A 325 -11.76 30.04 19.37
CA ARG A 325 -12.46 30.90 20.35
C ARG A 325 -13.85 31.31 19.89
N LEU A 326 -14.05 31.57 18.60
CA LEU A 326 -15.38 31.86 18.05
C LEU A 326 -16.32 30.66 18.20
N ASP A 327 -15.82 29.45 17.94
CA ASP A 327 -16.58 28.20 18.04
C ASP A 327 -16.30 27.43 19.33
N TYR A 328 -15.93 28.12 20.42
CA TYR A 328 -15.36 27.51 21.62
C TYR A 328 -16.26 26.45 22.24
N ALA A 329 -17.56 26.73 22.36
CA ALA A 329 -18.52 25.78 22.92
C ALA A 329 -18.60 24.49 22.11
N ALA A 330 -18.58 24.59 20.77
CA ALA A 330 -18.63 23.44 19.87
C ALA A 330 -17.34 22.62 19.93
N VAL A 331 -16.18 23.30 19.94
CA VAL A 331 -14.88 22.64 20.03
C VAL A 331 -14.68 21.99 21.40
N LYS A 332 -15.06 22.66 22.50
CA LYS A 332 -15.01 22.10 23.85
C LYS A 332 -15.92 20.87 23.99
N ALA A 333 -17.11 20.91 23.41
CA ALA A 333 -18.01 19.76 23.33
C ALA A 333 -17.43 18.60 22.52
N ALA A 334 -16.48 18.85 21.60
CA ALA A 334 -15.81 17.79 20.84
C ALA A 334 -14.93 16.89 21.73
N PHE A 335 -14.38 17.44 22.81
CA PHE A 335 -13.56 16.68 23.78
C PHE A 335 -14.42 15.81 24.70
N SER A 336 -15.63 16.26 25.07
CA SER A 336 -16.49 15.56 26.02
C SER A 336 -17.56 14.68 25.38
N SER A 337 -17.99 14.98 24.14
CA SER A 337 -19.08 14.25 23.48
C SER A 337 -18.62 12.89 22.96
N GLU A 338 -19.35 11.85 23.33
CA GLU A 338 -19.22 10.50 22.74
C GLU A 338 -19.92 10.39 21.38
N TRP A 339 -20.80 11.34 21.05
CA TRP A 339 -21.62 11.31 19.84
C TRP A 339 -20.89 11.97 18.67
N SER A 340 -20.86 11.27 17.54
CA SER A 340 -20.31 11.79 16.28
C SER A 340 -21.41 12.10 15.27
N ASN A 341 -21.34 13.27 14.64
CA ASN A 341 -22.13 13.55 13.43
C ASN A 341 -21.59 12.87 12.16
N GLY A 342 -20.59 11.99 12.30
CA GLY A 342 -19.91 11.36 11.15
C GLY A 342 -20.84 10.53 10.27
N GLN A 343 -21.76 9.77 10.86
CA GLN A 343 -22.76 9.00 10.11
C GLN A 343 -23.72 9.91 9.34
N VAL A 344 -24.19 10.99 9.98
CA VAL A 344 -25.09 11.97 9.37
C VAL A 344 -24.38 12.67 8.19
N GLU A 345 -23.14 13.09 8.37
CA GLU A 345 -22.31 13.68 7.34
C GLU A 345 -22.04 12.74 6.17
N ALA A 346 -21.76 11.45 6.45
CA ALA A 346 -21.57 10.44 5.41
C ALA A 346 -22.85 10.29 4.57
N GLN A 347 -24.02 10.29 5.21
CA GLN A 347 -25.29 10.24 4.51
C GLN A 347 -25.57 11.51 3.71
N VAL A 348 -25.27 12.69 4.28
CA VAL A 348 -25.36 13.98 3.58
C VAL A 348 -24.42 14.02 2.38
N ASN A 349 -23.20 13.49 2.49
CA ASN A 349 -22.24 13.44 1.39
C ASN A 349 -22.68 12.47 0.29
N CYS A 350 -23.23 11.30 0.64
CA CYS A 350 -23.88 10.40 -0.31
C CYS A 350 -25.00 11.12 -1.07
N LEU A 351 -25.83 11.86 -0.35
CA LEU A 351 -26.94 12.62 -0.94
C LEU A 351 -26.44 13.76 -1.83
N LYS A 352 -25.41 14.51 -1.41
CA LYS A 352 -24.74 15.54 -2.23
C LYS A 352 -24.14 14.93 -3.51
N LEU A 353 -23.53 13.75 -3.44
CA LEU A 353 -23.02 13.04 -4.62
C LEU A 353 -24.15 12.68 -5.58
N GLN A 354 -25.24 12.10 -5.09
CA GLN A 354 -26.39 11.78 -5.93
C GLN A 354 -26.99 13.03 -6.58
N LYS A 355 -27.09 14.15 -5.84
CA LYS A 355 -27.49 15.45 -6.38
C LYS A 355 -26.55 15.94 -7.50
N ARG A 356 -25.23 15.77 -7.35
CA ARG A 356 -24.25 16.14 -8.38
C ARG A 356 -24.37 15.26 -9.63
N LEU A 357 -24.60 13.96 -9.46
CA LEU A 357 -24.80 13.01 -10.57
C LEU A 357 -26.06 13.30 -11.40
N VAL A 358 -27.07 13.95 -10.82
CA VAL A 358 -28.26 14.44 -11.56
C VAL A 358 -28.14 15.90 -11.99
N PHE A 359 -26.95 16.50 -11.90
CA PHE A 359 -26.72 17.92 -12.19
C PHE A 359 -27.66 18.87 -11.43
N GLY A 360 -28.09 18.48 -10.22
CA GLY A 360 -29.04 19.23 -9.40
C GLY A 360 -30.49 19.21 -9.90
N ARG A 361 -30.84 18.45 -10.94
CA ARG A 361 -32.17 18.47 -11.59
C ARG A 361 -33.18 17.45 -11.05
N ALA A 362 -32.87 16.76 -9.96
CA ALA A 362 -33.86 15.89 -9.32
C ALA A 362 -34.72 16.70 -8.33
N ASN A 363 -36.04 16.65 -8.49
CA ASN A 363 -36.97 17.05 -7.44
C ASN A 363 -36.87 16.07 -6.26
N PHE A 364 -37.51 16.40 -5.13
CA PHE A 364 -37.40 15.60 -3.91
C PHE A 364 -37.81 14.14 -4.12
N ASP A 365 -38.87 13.88 -4.88
CA ASP A 365 -39.39 12.54 -5.13
C ASP A 365 -38.38 11.65 -5.88
N LEU A 366 -37.72 12.21 -6.89
CA LEU A 366 -36.74 11.50 -7.70
C LEU A 366 -35.44 11.24 -6.91
N LEU A 367 -35.06 12.18 -6.04
CA LEU A 367 -33.99 11.98 -5.05
C LEU A 367 -34.32 10.89 -4.04
N ARG A 368 -35.54 10.92 -3.48
CA ARG A 368 -36.02 9.92 -2.52
C ARG A 368 -36.00 8.53 -3.12
N LEU A 369 -36.51 8.35 -4.34
CA LEU A 369 -36.45 7.07 -5.06
C LEU A 369 -35.00 6.60 -5.26
N ARG A 370 -34.08 7.48 -5.67
CA ARG A 370 -32.66 7.13 -5.86
C ARG A 370 -31.92 6.76 -4.57
N VAL A 371 -32.32 7.33 -3.43
CA VAL A 371 -31.73 7.01 -2.13
C VAL A 371 -32.30 5.68 -1.61
N LEU A 372 -33.61 5.48 -1.71
CA LEU A 372 -34.30 4.30 -1.15
C LEU A 372 -34.14 3.03 -2.01
N CYS A 373 -34.02 3.14 -3.34
CA CYS A 373 -33.86 2.00 -4.24
C CYS A 373 -32.40 1.52 -4.39
N ARG A 374 -31.49 1.97 -3.52
CA ARG A 374 -30.06 1.59 -3.54
C ARG A 374 -29.90 0.19 -2.91
N VAL A 375 -29.90 -0.86 -3.72
CA VAL A 375 -29.52 -2.25 -3.34
C VAL A 375 -28.01 -2.41 -3.41
#